data_AF-A0A2E3Q1I9-F1
#
_entry.id   AF-A0A2E3Q1I9-F1
#
_cell.length_a   1.000
_cell.length_b   1.000
_cell.length_c   1.000
_cell.angle_alpha   90.00
_cell.angle_beta   90.00
_cell.angle_gamma   90.00
#
_symmetry.space_group_name_H-M   'P 1'
#
loop_
_entity.id
_entity.type
_entity.pdbx_description
1 polymer ?
#
loop_
_entity_poly.entity_id
_entity_poly.type
_entity_poly.pdbx_seq_one_letter_code
_entity_poly.pdbx_strand_id
1 'polypeptide(L)'
;MIEGIGHAVYPPPAEISQLATQLTDAMANEDQGALVEIQSKLEVAMSAYLETAPVGAMLFVVLAWIGSAFFGGLAAAATAPVTRLPMALFIGIIDVFGIMTVSLQFKHPVWMPVIGMVGAILMSLLAGWLVSRRIRSTAPEPAA
;
A
#
# COMPACT_ATOMS: atom_id res chain seq x y z
N MET A 1 -4.34 -0.99 -17.59
CA MET A 1 -3.85 -2.35 -17.88
C MET A 1 -3.89 -3.25 -16.65
N ILE A 2 -3.34 -2.83 -15.50
CA ILE A 2 -3.38 -3.61 -14.24
C ILE A 2 -4.81 -3.84 -13.73
N GLU A 3 -5.66 -2.82 -13.80
CA GLU A 3 -7.08 -2.90 -13.44
C GLU A 3 -7.82 -4.01 -14.21
N GLY A 4 -7.67 -4.08 -15.53
CA GLY A 4 -8.31 -5.12 -16.35
C GLY A 4 -7.85 -6.55 -16.02
N ILE A 5 -6.59 -6.72 -15.61
CA ILE A 5 -6.10 -8.03 -15.12
C ILE A 5 -6.72 -8.35 -13.76
N GLY A 6 -6.81 -7.36 -12.87
CA GLY A 6 -7.47 -7.50 -11.57
C GLY A 6 -8.93 -7.94 -11.71
N HIS A 7 -9.72 -7.26 -12.54
CA HIS A 7 -11.13 -7.61 -12.77
C HIS A 7 -11.32 -8.98 -13.43
N ALA A 8 -10.38 -9.42 -14.27
CA ALA A 8 -10.44 -10.74 -14.89
C ALA A 8 -10.16 -11.88 -13.89
N VAL A 9 -9.26 -11.65 -12.93
CA VAL A 9 -8.87 -12.67 -11.93
C VAL A 9 -9.78 -12.63 -10.71
N TYR A 10 -10.19 -11.43 -10.29
CA TYR A 10 -11.05 -11.17 -9.13
C TYR A 10 -12.14 -10.16 -9.51
N PRO A 11 -13.25 -10.63 -10.11
CA PRO A 11 -14.35 -9.74 -10.44
C PRO A 11 -15.00 -9.19 -9.16
N PRO A 12 -15.32 -7.89 -9.11
CA PRO A 12 -15.97 -7.29 -7.95
C PRO A 12 -17.40 -7.85 -7.81
N PRO A 13 -17.92 -7.97 -6.58
CA PRO A 13 -19.31 -8.28 -6.34
C PRO A 13 -20.24 -7.29 -7.05
N ALA A 14 -21.36 -7.79 -7.58
CA ALA A 14 -22.33 -6.99 -8.31
C ALA A 14 -22.83 -5.79 -7.48
N GLU A 15 -23.08 -5.98 -6.19
CA GLU A 15 -23.51 -4.94 -5.26
C GLU A 15 -22.49 -3.78 -5.18
N ILE A 16 -21.21 -4.10 -5.01
CA ILE A 16 -20.13 -3.09 -4.92
C ILE A 16 -20.01 -2.33 -6.25
N SER A 17 -20.13 -3.01 -7.39
CA SER A 17 -20.08 -2.36 -8.71
C SER A 17 -21.26 -1.41 -8.95
N GLN A 18 -22.46 -1.78 -8.48
CA GLN A 18 -23.65 -0.94 -8.57
C GLN A 18 -23.52 0.30 -7.68
N LEU A 19 -23.07 0.12 -6.44
CA LEU A 19 -22.84 1.24 -5.51
C LEU A 19 -21.74 2.17 -6.02
N ALA A 20 -20.66 1.65 -6.61
CA ALA A 20 -19.62 2.47 -7.23
C ALA A 20 -20.12 3.29 -8.43
N THR A 21 -21.06 2.71 -9.21
CA THR A 21 -21.70 3.42 -10.32
C THR A 21 -22.61 4.53 -9.80
N GLN A 22 -23.45 4.22 -8.80
CA GLN A 22 -24.30 5.22 -8.13
C GLN A 22 -23.48 6.35 -7.50
N LEU A 23 -22.33 6.03 -6.90
CA LEU A 23 -21.41 7.02 -6.34
C LEU A 23 -20.88 7.95 -7.42
N THR A 24 -20.52 7.38 -8.59
CA THR A 24 -20.04 8.16 -9.74
C THR A 24 -21.12 9.08 -10.28
N ASP A 25 -22.36 8.59 -10.40
CA ASP A 25 -23.51 9.39 -10.84
C ASP A 25 -23.84 10.50 -9.84
N ALA A 26 -23.78 10.23 -8.53
CA ALA A 26 -23.98 11.23 -7.48
C ALA A 26 -22.89 12.31 -7.48
N MET A 27 -21.63 11.92 -7.72
CA MET A 27 -20.52 12.88 -7.87
C MET A 27 -20.71 13.78 -9.09
N ALA A 28 -21.16 13.21 -10.22
CA ALA A 28 -21.43 13.98 -11.44
C ALA A 28 -22.57 15.00 -11.27
N ASN A 29 -23.50 14.72 -10.36
CA ASN A 29 -24.64 15.60 -10.05
C ASN A 29 -24.42 16.48 -8.81
N GLU A 30 -23.23 16.45 -8.20
CA GLU A 30 -22.87 17.18 -6.97
C GLU A 30 -23.83 16.95 -5.78
N ASP A 31 -24.50 15.79 -5.73
CA ASP A 31 -25.48 15.47 -4.68
C ASP A 31 -24.79 14.96 -3.41
N GLN A 32 -24.44 15.88 -2.51
CA GLN A 32 -23.76 15.57 -1.25
C GLN A 32 -24.56 14.62 -0.34
N GLY A 33 -25.89 14.69 -0.37
CA GLY A 33 -26.73 13.81 0.46
C GLY A 33 -26.63 12.37 0.00
N ALA A 34 -26.75 12.15 -1.31
CA ALA A 34 -26.58 10.84 -1.92
C ALA A 34 -25.15 10.30 -1.73
N LEU A 35 -24.12 11.15 -1.83
CA LEU A 35 -22.72 10.73 -1.65
C LEU A 35 -22.48 10.09 -0.29
N VAL A 36 -22.95 10.74 0.79
CA VAL A 36 -22.76 10.23 2.16
C VAL A 36 -23.52 8.91 2.34
N GLU A 37 -24.75 8.82 1.84
CA GLU A 37 -25.56 7.60 1.93
C GLU A 37 -24.89 6.43 1.19
N ILE A 38 -24.49 6.65 -0.06
CA ILE A 38 -23.86 5.61 -0.90
C ILE A 38 -22.52 5.17 -0.30
N GLN A 39 -21.72 6.12 0.19
CA GLN A 39 -20.45 5.81 0.84
C GLN A 39 -20.63 4.91 2.06
N SER A 40 -21.64 5.19 2.91
CA SER A 40 -21.93 4.33 4.07
C SER A 40 -22.34 2.91 3.67
N LYS A 41 -23.15 2.75 2.62
CA LYS A 41 -23.54 1.43 2.09
C LYS A 41 -22.35 0.68 1.51
N LEU A 42 -21.48 1.39 0.81
CA LEU A 42 -20.27 0.84 0.20
C LEU A 42 -19.30 0.33 1.27
N GLU A 43 -19.10 1.06 2.36
CA GLU A 43 -18.25 0.63 3.49
C GLU A 43 -18.72 -0.68 4.11
N VAL A 44 -20.04 -0.85 4.30
CA VAL A 44 -20.65 -2.07 4.82
C VAL A 44 -20.48 -3.23 3.85
N ALA A 45 -20.83 -3.04 2.58
CA ALA A 45 -20.72 -4.08 1.55
C ALA A 45 -19.26 -4.51 1.34
N MET A 46 -18.32 -3.56 1.31
CA MET A 46 -16.89 -3.84 1.20
C MET A 46 -16.37 -4.63 2.40
N SER A 47 -16.76 -4.25 3.62
CA SER A 47 -16.35 -4.97 4.83
C SER A 47 -16.83 -6.42 4.84
N ALA A 48 -18.08 -6.67 4.45
CA ALA A 48 -18.61 -8.03 4.35
C ALA A 48 -17.89 -8.85 3.27
N TYR A 49 -17.54 -8.23 2.14
CA TYR A 49 -16.77 -8.88 1.09
C TYR A 49 -15.34 -9.22 1.52
N LEU A 50 -14.65 -8.30 2.19
CA LEU A 50 -13.26 -8.50 2.64
C LEU A 50 -13.11 -9.67 3.61
N GLU A 51 -14.13 -10.00 4.40
CA GLU A 51 -14.11 -11.19 5.28
C GLU A 51 -14.07 -12.51 4.50
N THR A 52 -14.61 -12.54 3.28
CA THR A 52 -14.70 -13.73 2.43
C THR A 52 -13.81 -13.65 1.19
N ALA A 53 -13.04 -12.57 1.04
CA ALA A 53 -12.26 -12.32 -0.14
C ALA A 53 -11.14 -13.37 -0.30
N PRO A 54 -10.79 -13.74 -1.56
CA PRO A 54 -9.74 -14.71 -1.81
C PRO A 54 -8.40 -14.27 -1.21
N VAL A 55 -7.74 -15.17 -0.49
CA VAL A 55 -6.43 -14.93 0.15
C VAL A 55 -5.38 -14.43 -0.87
N GLY A 56 -5.46 -14.89 -2.12
CA GLY A 56 -4.56 -14.45 -3.19
C GLY A 56 -4.66 -12.95 -3.51
N ALA A 57 -5.87 -12.38 -3.49
CA ALA A 57 -6.06 -10.94 -3.70
C ALA A 57 -5.45 -10.13 -2.54
N MET A 58 -5.63 -10.60 -1.30
CA MET A 58 -5.03 -9.96 -0.12
C MET A 58 -3.50 -10.01 -0.15
N LEU A 59 -2.94 -11.17 -0.52
CA LEU A 59 -1.49 -11.34 -0.65
C LEU A 59 -0.91 -10.41 -1.72
N PHE A 60 -1.62 -10.21 -2.83
CA PHE A 60 -1.20 -9.26 -3.86
C PHE A 60 -1.08 -7.83 -3.30
N VAL A 61 -2.07 -7.38 -2.51
CA VAL A 61 -2.03 -6.08 -1.84
C VAL A 61 -0.88 -5.98 -0.85
N VAL A 62 -0.65 -7.01 -0.04
CA VAL A 62 0.48 -7.06 0.91
C VAL A 62 1.81 -6.97 0.17
N LEU A 63 1.98 -7.70 -0.93
CA LEU A 63 3.19 -7.63 -1.76
C LEU A 63 3.36 -6.26 -2.41
N ALA A 64 2.27 -5.60 -2.81
CA ALA A 64 2.31 -4.25 -3.34
C ALA A 64 2.78 -3.24 -2.27
N TRP A 65 2.28 -3.32 -1.04
CA TRP A 65 2.74 -2.50 0.08
C TRP A 65 4.23 -2.72 0.38
N ILE A 66 4.65 -3.98 0.49
CA ILE A 66 6.04 -4.33 0.77
C ILE A 66 6.96 -3.88 -0.39
N GLY A 67 6.52 -4.07 -1.63
CA GLY A 67 7.23 -3.64 -2.82
C GLY A 67 7.37 -2.12 -2.88
N SER A 68 6.30 -1.37 -2.60
CA SER A 68 6.33 0.10 -2.50
C SER A 68 7.40 0.57 -1.51
N ALA A 69 7.40 0.02 -0.29
CA ALA A 69 8.36 0.39 0.74
C ALA A 69 9.81 0.08 0.34
N PHE A 70 10.03 -1.05 -0.34
CA PHE A 70 11.34 -1.42 -0.87
C PHE A 70 11.82 -0.44 -1.96
N PHE A 71 11.03 -0.25 -3.02
CA PHE A 71 11.44 0.57 -4.17
C PHE A 71 11.48 2.06 -3.82
N GLY A 72 10.51 2.55 -3.06
CA GLY A 72 10.51 3.91 -2.53
C GLY A 72 11.68 4.16 -1.58
N GLY A 73 11.93 3.23 -0.66
CA GLY A 73 13.09 3.29 0.23
C GLY A 73 14.42 3.24 -0.51
N LEU A 74 14.51 2.43 -1.57
CA LEU A 74 15.71 2.33 -2.42
C LEU A 74 15.96 3.65 -3.16
N ALA A 75 14.92 4.24 -3.75
CA ALA A 75 15.00 5.53 -4.42
C ALA A 75 15.41 6.65 -3.44
N ALA A 76 14.81 6.70 -2.26
CA ALA A 76 15.13 7.68 -1.22
C ALA A 76 16.56 7.53 -0.69
N ALA A 77 17.02 6.30 -0.45
CA ALA A 77 18.39 6.04 -0.01
C ALA A 77 19.43 6.39 -1.09
N ALA A 78 19.10 6.16 -2.37
CA ALA A 78 19.99 6.46 -3.49
C ALA A 78 20.22 7.96 -3.69
N THR A 79 19.21 8.79 -3.40
CA THR A 79 19.30 10.26 -3.54
C THR A 79 19.85 10.95 -2.29
N ALA A 80 19.80 10.28 -1.12
CA ALA A 80 20.33 10.84 0.12
C ALA A 80 21.88 10.76 0.18
N PRO A 81 22.59 11.88 0.44
CA PRO A 81 24.06 11.90 0.45
C PRO A 81 24.67 11.29 1.71
N VAL A 82 24.03 11.48 2.87
CA VAL A 82 24.55 11.07 4.19
C VAL A 82 23.55 10.23 4.97
N THR A 83 22.26 10.55 4.90
CA THR A 83 21.18 9.95 5.72
C THR A 83 20.45 8.82 4.99
N ARG A 84 21.16 7.96 4.27
CA ARG A 84 20.57 6.92 3.40
C ARG A 84 19.61 5.98 4.12
N LEU A 85 20.08 5.35 5.20
CA LEU A 85 19.29 4.41 5.98
C LEU A 85 18.10 5.09 6.70
N PRO A 86 18.28 6.24 7.40
CA PRO A 86 17.16 7.00 7.94
C PRO A 86 16.13 7.42 6.89
N MET A 87 16.56 7.82 5.69
CA MET A 87 15.65 8.28 4.64
C MET A 87 14.86 7.12 4.03
N ALA A 88 15.47 5.94 3.88
CA ALA A 88 14.74 4.74 3.50
C ALA A 88 13.68 4.38 4.53
N LEU A 89 14.06 4.36 5.82
CA LEU A 89 13.15 4.06 6.91
C LEU A 89 11.98 5.05 7.00
N PHE A 90 12.23 6.33 6.72
CA PHE A 90 11.18 7.35 6.67
C PHE A 90 10.09 7.01 5.64
N ILE A 91 10.47 6.51 4.45
CA ILE A 91 9.50 6.00 3.47
C ILE A 91 8.73 4.81 4.02
N GLY A 92 9.40 3.86 4.66
CA GLY A 92 8.73 2.73 5.31
C GLY A 92 7.71 3.16 6.37
N ILE A 93 8.01 4.22 7.13
CA ILE A 93 7.08 4.80 8.12
C ILE A 93 5.87 5.43 7.42
N ILE A 94 6.07 6.17 6.33
CA ILE A 94 4.96 6.72 5.54
C ILE A 94 4.04 5.60 5.03
N ASP A 95 4.62 4.52 4.50
CA ASP A 95 3.84 3.38 4.03
C ASP A 95 3.05 2.72 5.17
N VAL A 96 3.64 2.58 6.38
CA VAL A 96 2.92 2.09 7.56
C VAL A 96 1.72 2.97 7.89
N PHE A 97 1.85 4.29 7.82
CA PHE A 97 0.71 5.20 8.02
C PHE A 97 -0.37 4.98 6.96
N GLY A 98 -0.01 4.82 5.69
CA GLY A 98 -0.96 4.51 4.62
C GLY A 98 -1.71 3.20 4.86
N ILE A 99 -0.99 2.13 5.25
CA ILE A 99 -1.58 0.83 5.60
C ILE A 99 -2.54 1.00 6.77
N MET A 100 -2.14 1.72 7.82
CA MET A 100 -2.97 1.96 9.00
C MET A 100 -4.24 2.71 8.64
N THR A 101 -4.17 3.77 7.82
CA THR A 101 -5.34 4.53 7.38
C THR A 101 -6.35 3.65 6.63
N VAL A 102 -5.90 2.84 5.67
CA VAL A 102 -6.78 1.93 4.93
C VAL A 102 -7.38 0.85 5.85
N SER A 103 -6.57 0.34 6.78
CA SER A 103 -6.99 -0.72 7.71
C SER A 103 -7.97 -0.25 8.78
N LEU A 104 -8.02 1.05 9.05
CA LEU A 104 -9.00 1.66 9.95
C LEU A 104 -10.34 1.94 9.27
N GLN A 105 -10.35 2.10 7.94
CA GLN A 105 -11.56 2.36 7.17
C GLN A 105 -12.36 1.07 6.91
N PHE A 106 -11.67 -0.02 6.56
CA PHE A 106 -12.32 -1.30 6.26
C PHE A 106 -11.81 -2.40 7.18
N LYS A 107 -12.70 -3.34 7.55
CA LYS A 107 -12.28 -4.52 8.31
C LYS A 107 -11.47 -5.46 7.43
N HIS A 108 -10.19 -5.58 7.73
CA HIS A 108 -9.29 -6.55 7.12
C HIS A 108 -8.99 -7.69 8.11
N PRO A 109 -8.66 -8.90 7.63
CA PRO A 109 -8.06 -9.92 8.49
C PRO A 109 -6.80 -9.40 9.17
N VAL A 110 -6.66 -9.59 10.48
CA VAL A 110 -5.58 -8.99 11.30
C VAL A 110 -4.17 -9.31 10.77
N TRP A 111 -3.98 -10.49 10.17
CA TRP A 111 -2.69 -10.89 9.62
C TRP A 111 -2.22 -9.97 8.48
N MET A 112 -3.14 -9.44 7.69
CA MET A 112 -2.84 -8.67 6.47
C MET A 112 -2.12 -7.34 6.78
N PRO A 113 -2.67 -6.43 7.61
CA PRO A 113 -1.98 -5.20 7.94
C PRO A 113 -0.75 -5.45 8.80
N VAL A 114 -0.74 -6.47 9.66
CA VAL A 114 0.44 -6.82 10.47
C VAL A 114 1.62 -7.21 9.58
N ILE A 115 1.41 -8.11 8.61
CA ILE A 115 2.47 -8.49 7.66
C ILE A 115 2.86 -7.31 6.78
N GLY A 116 1.89 -6.53 6.31
CA GLY A 116 2.15 -5.32 5.52
C GLY A 116 3.05 -4.31 6.24
N MET A 117 2.70 -3.94 7.46
CA MET A 117 3.44 -2.96 8.25
C MET A 117 4.86 -3.47 8.61
N VAL A 118 4.96 -4.70 9.11
CA VAL A 118 6.26 -5.29 9.45
C VAL A 118 7.11 -5.43 8.19
N GLY A 119 6.54 -5.92 7.09
CA GLY A 119 7.21 -6.08 5.81
C GLY A 119 7.69 -4.75 5.23
N ALA A 120 6.89 -3.68 5.30
CA ALA A 120 7.27 -2.35 4.84
C ALA A 120 8.50 -1.81 5.58
N ILE A 121 8.53 -1.95 6.92
CA ILE A 121 9.69 -1.54 7.73
C ILE A 121 10.92 -2.38 7.38
N LEU A 122 10.79 -3.71 7.34
CA LEU A 122 11.93 -4.59 7.04
C LEU A 122 12.50 -4.35 5.65
N MET A 123 11.64 -4.15 4.64
CA MET A 123 12.10 -3.95 3.27
C MET A 123 12.67 -2.55 3.02
N SER A 124 12.12 -1.52 3.64
CA SER A 124 12.73 -0.18 3.59
C SER A 124 14.10 -0.15 4.26
N LEU A 125 14.27 -0.85 5.39
CA LEU A 125 15.59 -1.04 6.03
C LEU A 125 16.56 -1.80 5.13
N LEU A 126 16.12 -2.90 4.50
CA LEU A 126 16.92 -3.66 3.56
C LEU A 126 17.37 -2.78 2.38
N ALA A 127 16.47 -1.97 1.82
CA ALA A 127 16.76 -1.05 0.73
C ALA A 127 17.85 -0.02 1.14
N GLY A 128 17.67 0.64 2.30
CA GLY A 128 18.66 1.60 2.81
C GLY A 128 20.02 0.96 3.10
N TRP A 129 20.03 -0.26 3.61
CA TRP A 129 21.24 -1.04 3.87
C TRP A 129 21.98 -1.42 2.58
N LEU A 130 21.24 -1.86 1.54
CA LEU A 130 21.81 -2.24 0.25
C LEU A 130 22.56 -1.06 -0.40
N VAL A 131 21.97 0.13 -0.38
CA VAL A 131 22.61 1.34 -0.92
C VAL A 131 23.80 1.75 -0.07
N SER A 132 23.68 1.69 1.26
CA SER A 132 24.75 2.08 2.17
C SER A 132 26.00 1.20 2.04
N ARG A 133 25.84 -0.08 1.70
CA ARG A 133 26.97 -1.00 1.48
C ARG A 133 27.76 -0.74 0.20
N ARG A 134 27.09 -0.34 -0.89
CA ARG A 134 27.77 -0.13 -2.19
C ARG A 134 28.85 0.95 -2.14
N ILE A 135 28.66 2.00 -1.35
CA ILE A 135 29.60 3.13 -1.29
C ILE A 135 30.75 2.88 -0.31
N ARG A 136 30.53 2.09 0.75
CA ARG A 136 31.60 1.75 1.70
C ARG A 136 32.71 0.92 1.04
N SER A 137 32.37 0.17 -0.02
CA SER A 137 33.33 -0.63 -0.80
C SER A 137 34.24 0.20 -1.73
N THR A 138 33.96 1.49 -1.95
CA THR A 138 34.72 2.35 -2.87
C THR A 138 35.58 3.39 -2.16
N ALA A 139 35.72 3.31 -0.83
CA ALA A 139 36.61 4.20 -0.09
C ALA A 139 38.07 3.79 -0.36
N PRO A 140 38.94 4.70 -0.84
CA PRO A 140 40.34 4.38 -1.11
C PRO A 140 41.06 3.99 0.18
N GLU A 141 41.92 2.97 0.08
CA GLU A 141 42.78 2.48 1.16
C GLU A 141 43.64 3.64 1.70
N PRO A 142 43.70 3.87 3.02
CA PRO A 142 44.50 4.96 3.57
C PRO A 142 45.98 4.70 3.24
N ALA A 143 46.60 5.63 2.52
CA ALA A 143 48.03 5.60 2.25
C ALA A 143 48.78 5.57 3.59
N ALA A 144 49.54 4.49 3.80
CA ALA A 144 50.38 4.26 4.96
C ALA A 144 51.63 5.15 4.96
#